data_AF-A0A498LDL7-F1
#
_entry.id   AF-A0A498LDL7-F1
#
_cell.length_a   1.000
_cell.length_b   1.000
_cell.length_c   1.000
_cell.angle_alpha   90.00
_cell.angle_beta   90.00
_cell.angle_gamma   90.00
#
_symmetry.space_group_name_H-M   'P 1'
#
loop_
_entity.id
_entity.type
_entity.pdbx_description
1 polymer ?
#
loop_
_entity_poly.entity_id
_entity_poly.type
_entity_poly.pdbx_seq_one_letter_code
_entity_poly.pdbx_strand_id
1 'polypeptide(L)'
;MADLAGGVVQTLLDYVNHVHICSKLQRILEKQKDWPDICDILRSPRPLKHQARLVIRRHMTLSRLNDPEFMSTVPFPPALKNFLVYKEYDVYGRMDEQ
;
A
#
# COMPACT_ATOMS: atom_id res chain seq x y z
N MET A 1 -16.33 -16.26 8.70
CA MET A 1 -14.85 -16.32 8.62
C MET A 1 -14.39 -16.17 7.16
N ALA A 2 -15.06 -15.30 6.39
CA ALA A 2 -14.85 -15.14 4.95
C ALA A 2 -14.69 -13.64 4.70
N ASP A 3 -13.86 -13.25 3.75
CA ASP A 3 -13.50 -11.85 3.40
C ASP A 3 -12.35 -11.18 4.16
N LEU A 4 -11.26 -11.90 4.47
CA LEU A 4 -9.97 -11.26 4.76
C LEU A 4 -8.98 -11.36 3.60
N ALA A 5 -9.13 -12.35 2.70
CA ALA A 5 -8.17 -12.55 1.63
C ALA A 5 -8.16 -11.39 0.64
N GLY A 6 -9.34 -10.83 0.32
CA GLY A 6 -9.47 -9.62 -0.50
C GLY A 6 -8.69 -8.44 0.07
N GLY A 7 -9.08 -7.97 1.27
CA GLY A 7 -8.41 -6.83 1.93
C GLY A 7 -6.91 -7.04 2.18
N VAL A 8 -6.46 -8.25 2.53
CA VAL A 8 -5.03 -8.54 2.70
C VAL A 8 -4.30 -8.44 1.36
N VAL A 9 -4.84 -9.01 0.28
CA VAL A 9 -4.21 -8.93 -1.04
C VAL A 9 -4.21 -7.49 -1.56
N GLN A 10 -5.30 -6.76 -1.40
CA GLN A 10 -5.37 -5.34 -1.77
C GLN A 10 -4.29 -4.53 -1.05
N THR A 11 -4.13 -4.75 0.26
CA THR A 11 -3.06 -4.12 1.06
C THR A 11 -1.67 -4.51 0.54
N LEU A 12 -1.41 -5.80 0.32
CA LEU A 12 -0.11 -6.27 -0.18
C LEU A 12 0.22 -5.66 -1.54
N LEU A 13 -0.78 -5.52 -2.41
CA LEU A 13 -0.65 -4.90 -3.72
C LEU A 13 -0.16 -3.45 -3.62
N ASP A 14 -0.48 -2.71 -2.55
CA ASP A 14 0.02 -1.36 -2.32
C ASP A 14 1.51 -1.30 -1.93
N TYR A 15 2.11 -2.41 -1.52
CA TYR A 15 3.54 -2.49 -1.16
C TYR A 15 4.42 -3.13 -2.24
N VAL A 16 3.82 -3.67 -3.31
CA VAL A 16 4.56 -4.31 -4.41
C VAL A 16 4.38 -3.55 -5.72
N ASN A 17 5.32 -3.76 -6.65
CA ASN A 17 5.17 -3.27 -8.02
C ASN A 17 4.07 -4.06 -8.76
N HIS A 18 3.89 -3.83 -10.06
CA HIS A 18 2.97 -4.64 -10.86
C HIS A 18 3.33 -6.13 -10.76
N VAL A 19 2.36 -6.96 -10.36
CA VAL A 19 2.52 -8.41 -10.15
C VAL A 19 1.39 -9.16 -10.83
N HIS A 20 1.67 -10.38 -11.29
CA HIS A 20 0.65 -11.31 -11.76
C HIS A 20 0.25 -12.26 -10.61
N ILE A 21 -1.05 -12.36 -10.35
CA ILE A 21 -1.59 -13.31 -9.37
C ILE A 21 -1.68 -14.70 -10.00
N CYS A 22 -1.33 -15.73 -9.24
CA CYS A 22 -1.45 -17.12 -9.71
C CYS A 22 -2.92 -17.57 -9.75
N SER A 23 -3.25 -18.49 -10.65
CA SER A 23 -4.64 -18.93 -10.90
C SER A 23 -5.34 -19.52 -9.67
N LYS A 24 -4.59 -20.07 -8.71
CA LYS A 24 -5.13 -20.58 -7.43
C LYS A 24 -5.63 -19.43 -6.55
N LEU A 25 -4.82 -18.37 -6.40
CA LEU A 25 -5.18 -17.21 -5.59
C LEU A 25 -6.30 -16.40 -6.26
N GLN A 26 -6.27 -16.28 -7.58
CA GLN A 26 -7.36 -15.67 -8.35
C GLN A 26 -8.72 -16.33 -8.06
N ARG A 27 -8.82 -17.67 -8.08
CA ARG A 27 -10.07 -18.38 -7.76
C ARG A 27 -10.61 -18.13 -6.35
N ILE A 28 -9.71 -17.86 -5.40
CA ILE A 28 -10.10 -17.51 -4.02
C ILE A 28 -10.63 -16.08 -4.00
N LEU A 29 -9.92 -15.17 -4.66
CA LEU A 29 -10.27 -13.75 -4.71
C LEU A 29 -11.55 -13.49 -5.49
N GLU A 30 -11.85 -14.22 -6.57
CA GLU A 30 -13.10 -14.10 -7.35
C GLU A 30 -14.38 -14.22 -6.52
N LYS A 31 -14.31 -14.85 -5.33
CA LYS A 31 -15.44 -14.99 -4.41
C LYS A 31 -15.52 -13.86 -3.36
N GLN A 32 -14.56 -12.95 -3.37
CA GLN A 32 -14.43 -11.86 -2.40
C GLN A 32 -15.05 -10.58 -2.97
N LYS A 33 -15.62 -9.76 -2.09
CA LYS A 33 -16.20 -8.47 -2.48
C LYS A 33 -15.18 -7.50 -3.09
N ASP A 34 -13.92 -7.59 -2.68
CA ASP A 34 -12.83 -6.69 -3.09
C ASP A 34 -12.21 -7.09 -4.45
N TRP A 35 -12.71 -8.15 -5.08
CA TRP A 35 -12.17 -8.65 -6.36
C TRP A 35 -12.20 -7.63 -7.50
N PRO A 36 -13.27 -6.85 -7.72
CA PRO A 36 -13.28 -5.86 -8.79
C PRO A 36 -12.15 -4.84 -8.65
N ASP A 37 -11.95 -4.31 -7.43
CA ASP A 37 -10.88 -3.35 -7.14
C ASP A 37 -9.49 -3.96 -7.34
N ILE A 38 -9.29 -5.20 -6.88
CA ILE A 38 -8.04 -5.94 -7.09
C ILE A 38 -7.82 -6.18 -8.59
N CYS A 39 -8.85 -6.54 -9.34
CA CYS A 39 -8.77 -6.81 -10.77
C CYS A 39 -8.39 -5.54 -11.55
N ASP A 40 -8.95 -4.39 -11.21
CA ASP A 40 -8.62 -3.10 -11.82
C ASP A 40 -7.16 -2.72 -11.57
N ILE A 41 -6.69 -2.94 -10.34
CA ILE A 41 -5.30 -2.77 -9.94
C ILE A 41 -4.35 -3.67 -10.77
N LEU A 42 -4.74 -4.91 -11.02
CA LEU A 42 -3.92 -5.89 -11.75
C LEU A 42 -3.96 -5.70 -13.26
N ARG A 43 -5.06 -5.17 -13.81
CA ARG A 43 -5.21 -4.94 -15.26
C ARG A 43 -4.57 -3.63 -15.71
N SER A 44 -4.62 -2.61 -14.86
CA SER A 44 -4.08 -1.29 -15.18
C SER A 44 -2.58 -1.20 -14.84
N PRO A 45 -1.76 -0.55 -15.69
CA PRO A 45 -0.41 -0.20 -15.29
C PRO A 45 -0.47 0.71 -14.05
N ARG A 46 0.38 0.41 -13.06
CA ARG A 46 0.41 1.20 -11.81
C ARG A 46 0.81 2.64 -12.13
N PRO A 47 0.16 3.64 -11.51
CA PRO A 47 0.48 5.04 -11.76
C PRO A 47 1.93 5.34 -11.34
N LEU A 48 2.57 6.28 -12.03
CA LEU A 48 3.95 6.69 -11.73
C LEU A 48 4.12 7.12 -10.26
N LYS A 49 3.08 7.75 -9.68
CA LYS A 49 3.03 8.13 -8.26
C LYS A 49 3.30 6.92 -7.34
N HIS A 50 2.69 5.77 -7.62
CA HIS A 50 2.90 4.53 -6.87
C HIS A 50 4.32 3.99 -7.06
N GLN A 51 4.78 3.95 -8.30
CA GLN A 51 6.13 3.46 -8.61
C GLN A 51 7.21 4.31 -7.92
N ALA A 52 7.06 5.64 -7.96
CA ALA A 52 7.94 6.57 -7.27
C ALA A 52 7.95 6.32 -5.75
N ARG A 53 6.78 6.07 -5.14
CA ARG A 53 6.70 5.68 -3.73
C ARG A 53 7.57 4.47 -3.42
N LEU A 54 7.43 3.39 -4.19
CA LEU A 54 8.18 2.15 -3.98
C LEU A 54 9.69 2.36 -4.11
N VAL A 55 10.11 3.13 -5.12
CA VAL A 55 11.53 3.45 -5.34
C VAL A 55 12.09 4.25 -4.17
N ILE A 56 11.39 5.30 -3.71
CA ILE A 56 11.85 6.10 -2.56
C ILE A 56 11.91 5.23 -1.31
N ARG A 57 10.88 4.42 -1.04
CA ARG A 57 10.86 3.52 0.12
C ARG A 57 11.99 2.50 0.10
N ARG A 58 12.35 1.97 -1.07
CA ARG A 58 13.49 1.07 -1.23
C ARG A 58 14.82 1.73 -0.86
N HIS A 59 15.01 3.01 -1.20
CA HIS A 59 16.24 3.75 -0.88
C HIS A 59 16.29 4.21 0.58
N MET A 60 15.15 4.57 1.17
CA MET A 60 15.09 5.01 2.56
C MET A 60 15.15 3.85 3.55
N THR A 61 14.79 2.63 3.16
CA THR A 61 14.63 1.46 4.03
C THR A 61 13.50 1.62 5.07
N LEU A 62 12.90 0.52 5.49
CA LEU A 62 11.77 0.53 6.44
C LEU A 62 12.17 1.12 7.79
N SER A 63 13.40 0.87 8.24
CA SER A 63 13.90 1.38 9.53
C SER A 63 13.93 2.91 9.59
N ARG A 64 14.38 3.58 8.53
CA ARG A 64 14.42 5.05 8.52
C ARG A 64 13.04 5.68 8.30
N LEU A 65 12.16 5.01 7.56
CA LEU A 65 10.78 5.46 7.38
C LEU A 65 9.95 5.37 8.66
N ASN A 66 10.24 4.37 9.50
CA ASN A 66 9.59 4.18 10.79
C ASN A 66 10.24 4.99 11.92
N ASP A 67 11.40 5.60 11.69
CA ASP A 67 12.07 6.46 12.66
C ASP A 67 11.50 7.89 12.57
N PRO A 68 10.76 8.36 13.60
CA PRO A 68 10.17 9.69 13.60
C PRO A 68 11.23 10.80 13.61
N GLU A 69 12.40 10.57 14.23
CA GLU A 69 13.47 11.56 14.28
C GLU A 69 14.05 11.76 12.88
N PHE A 70 14.41 10.67 12.19
CA PHE A 70 14.84 10.73 10.79
C PHE A 70 13.77 11.37 9.89
N MET A 71 12.51 10.92 9.97
CA MET A 71 11.45 11.48 9.13
C MET A 71 11.19 12.96 9.40
N SER A 72 11.44 13.47 10.61
CA SER A 72 11.36 14.90 10.91
C SER A 72 12.47 15.70 10.22
N THR A 73 13.70 15.17 10.19
CA THR A 73 14.90 15.85 9.66
C THR A 73 14.99 15.84 8.13
N VAL A 74 14.38 14.86 7.46
CA VAL A 74 14.38 14.80 6.00
C VAL A 74 13.70 16.05 5.40
N PRO A 75 14.31 16.71 4.39
CA PRO A 75 13.79 17.93 3.75
C PRO A 75 12.65 17.62 2.76
N PHE A 76 11.71 16.77 3.15
CA PHE A 76 10.52 16.45 2.35
C PHE A 76 9.31 17.27 2.81
N PRO A 77 8.40 17.64 1.89
CA PRO A 77 7.13 18.22 2.26
C PRO A 77 6.34 17.28 3.19
N PRO A 78 5.55 17.79 4.15
CA PRO A 78 4.74 16.97 5.05
C PRO A 78 3.81 15.99 4.32
N ALA A 79 3.22 16.43 3.20
CA ALA A 79 2.38 15.59 2.36
C ALA A 79 3.15 14.39 1.77
N LEU A 80 4.42 14.57 1.40
CA LEU A 80 5.26 13.49 0.89
C LEU A 80 5.66 12.52 2.01
N LYS A 81 5.95 13.03 3.22
CA LYS A 81 6.21 12.18 4.39
C LYS A 81 5.02 11.27 4.69
N ASN A 82 3.81 11.82 4.76
CA ASN A 82 2.57 11.08 4.96
C ASN A 82 2.30 10.07 3.83
N PHE A 83 2.54 10.48 2.59
CA PHE A 83 2.41 9.62 1.41
C PHE A 83 3.38 8.43 1.45
N LEU A 84 4.62 8.61 1.93
CA LEU A 84 5.60 7.54 2.01
C LEU A 84 5.27 6.52 3.10
N VAL A 85 4.66 6.93 4.21
CA VAL A 85 4.28 6.04 5.33
C VAL A 85 2.86 5.47 5.21
N TYR A 86 2.19 5.65 4.06
CA TYR A 86 0.81 5.20 3.83
C TYR A 86 -0.22 5.75 4.84
N LYS A 87 0.02 6.94 5.40
CA LYS A 87 -0.89 7.54 6.40
C LYS A 87 -2.31 7.78 5.87
N GLU A 88 -2.48 7.90 4.55
CA GLU A 88 -3.80 8.01 3.90
C GLU A 88 -4.65 6.73 4.01
N TYR A 89 -4.01 5.58 4.27
CA TYR A 89 -4.65 4.29 4.46
C TYR A 89 -4.64 3.84 5.93
N ASP A 90 -4.08 4.64 6.84
CA ASP A 90 -4.06 4.33 8.27
C ASP A 90 -5.46 4.53 8.86
N VAL A 91 -6.21 3.42 8.94
CA VAL A 91 -7.56 3.40 9.51
C VAL A 91 -7.51 3.55 11.04
N TYR A 92 -6.40 3.20 11.67
CA TYR A 92 -6.25 3.21 13.13
C TYR A 92 -5.77 4.56 13.67
N GLY A 93 -4.88 5.26 12.96
CA GLY A 93 -4.43 6.62 13.34
C GLY A 93 -5.52 7.68 13.32
N ARG A 94 -6.71 7.40 12.74
CA ARG A 94 -7.90 8.26 12.82
C ARG A 94 -8.79 7.99 14.03
N MET A 95 -8.54 6.92 14.79
CA MET A 95 -9.29 6.61 16.01
C MET A 95 -8.72 7.34 17.24
N ASP A 96 -7.50 7.86 17.15
CA ASP A 96 -6.81 8.56 18.25
C ASP A 96 -7.08 10.09 18.30
N GLU A 97 -7.92 10.62 17.40
CA GLU A 97 -8.30 12.04 17.34
C GLU A 97 -9.75 12.31 17.84
N GLN A 98 -10.24 11.52 18.81
CA GLN A 98 -11.57 11.70 19.40
C GLN A 98 -11.52 11.84 20.92
#